data_AF-A0A7X0AWF2-F1
#
_entry.id   AF-A0A7X0AWF2-F1
#
_cell.length_a   1.000
_cell.length_b   1.000
_cell.length_c   1.000
_cell.angle_alpha   90.00
_cell.angle_beta   90.00
_cell.angle_gamma   90.00
#
_symmetry.space_group_name_H-M   'P 1'
#
loop_
_entity.id
_entity.type
_entity.pdbx_description
1 polymer ?
#
loop_
_entity_poly.entity_id
_entity_poly.type
_entity_poly.pdbx_seq_one_letter_code
_entity_poly.pdbx_strand_id
1 'polypeptide(L)'
;MNTPAQPWWHPDRMASRRANLAARSAMTRALRRWFEDGDFLEVETPALQVSPGLEPHLMAFATELVGSHPDDRLTLRLHTSPEFTMKKLLVAGLPRIFQLAHVYRNGERSPTHSPEFTMLEWYRVGAGYRDLMDDCIGLTRALCAAAGVGMLRRGDLTCDPAATWEVLTVQEAFQRHVGIDLLATAPDPARPDVALLAQAAEAVGIHAHDGDSWEDLFFRISLDRIEPHLGMGRPTFLTDYPVSMAALSRPKPEDGRVAERFELYACGVELANAFGELTDAAVQKARFEADMDLKQALYGERYPIDADFLAALDFGLPDCAGIALGFDRLVMLATNAASIDEVLWAPVMLPVQG
;
A
#
# COMPACT_ATOMS: atom_id res chain seq x y z
N MET A 1 -3.69 -1.81 -41.10
CA MET A 1 -5.00 -1.76 -40.41
C MET A 1 -4.79 -2.40 -39.06
N ASN A 2 -4.81 -1.62 -37.97
CA ASN A 2 -4.75 -2.20 -36.63
C ASN A 2 -6.06 -2.96 -36.41
N THR A 3 -5.99 -4.29 -36.36
CA THR A 3 -7.12 -5.10 -35.89
C THR A 3 -7.46 -4.61 -34.48
N PRO A 4 -8.72 -4.25 -34.19
CA PRO A 4 -9.10 -3.84 -32.85
C PRO A 4 -8.70 -4.95 -31.86
N ALA A 5 -8.14 -4.57 -30.72
CA ALA A 5 -7.76 -5.52 -29.69
C ALA A 5 -8.98 -6.36 -29.33
N GLN A 6 -8.84 -7.68 -29.35
CA GLN A 6 -9.91 -8.60 -28.98
C GLN A 6 -10.36 -8.32 -27.53
N PRO A 7 -11.66 -8.44 -27.21
CA PRO A 7 -12.16 -8.22 -25.86
C PRO A 7 -11.58 -9.25 -24.88
N TRP A 8 -11.52 -8.91 -23.59
CA TRP A 8 -10.89 -9.75 -22.56
C TRP A 8 -11.50 -11.15 -22.46
N TRP A 9 -12.79 -11.29 -22.77
CA TRP A 9 -13.53 -12.56 -22.75
C TRP A 9 -13.31 -13.43 -24.00
N HIS A 10 -12.64 -12.91 -25.03
CA HIS A 10 -12.38 -13.67 -26.26
C HIS A 10 -11.53 -14.93 -25.95
N PRO A 11 -11.85 -16.11 -26.50
CA PRO A 11 -11.13 -17.35 -26.20
C PRO A 11 -9.61 -17.26 -26.36
N ASP A 12 -9.11 -16.58 -27.40
CA ASP A 12 -7.67 -16.42 -27.62
C ASP A 12 -7.01 -15.53 -26.54
N ARG A 13 -7.69 -14.46 -26.11
CA ARG A 13 -7.22 -13.57 -25.03
C ARG A 13 -7.29 -14.26 -23.67
N MET A 14 -8.25 -15.15 -23.47
CA MET A 14 -8.30 -16.00 -22.28
C MET A 14 -7.19 -17.05 -22.32
N ALA A 15 -6.95 -17.68 -23.47
CA ALA A 15 -5.89 -18.66 -23.65
C ALA A 15 -4.51 -18.07 -23.37
N SER A 16 -4.23 -16.83 -23.82
CA SER A 16 -2.94 -16.17 -23.60
C SER A 16 -2.66 -15.85 -22.13
N ARG A 17 -3.70 -15.70 -21.29
CA ARG A 17 -3.57 -15.36 -19.85
C ARG A 17 -3.77 -16.55 -18.92
N ARG A 18 -4.17 -17.71 -19.45
CA ARG A 18 -4.57 -18.89 -18.66
C ARG A 18 -3.50 -19.36 -17.68
N ALA A 19 -2.23 -19.34 -18.09
CA ALA A 19 -1.12 -19.72 -17.21
C ALA A 19 -0.99 -18.76 -16.01
N ASN A 20 -1.09 -17.46 -16.26
CA ASN A 20 -1.05 -16.42 -15.22
C ASN A 20 -2.22 -16.57 -14.23
N LEU A 21 -3.42 -16.81 -14.75
CA LEU A 21 -4.63 -17.01 -13.94
C LEU A 21 -4.62 -18.33 -13.14
N ALA A 22 -3.96 -19.36 -13.68
CA ALA A 22 -3.72 -20.61 -12.94
C ALA A 22 -2.73 -20.39 -11.79
N ALA A 23 -1.65 -19.64 -12.03
CA ALA A 23 -0.68 -19.24 -10.99
C ALA A 23 -1.36 -18.40 -9.90
N ARG A 24 -2.15 -17.38 -10.26
CA ARG A 24 -3.00 -16.62 -9.33
C ARG A 24 -3.82 -17.55 -8.44
N SER A 25 -4.54 -18.49 -9.04
CA SER A 25 -5.40 -19.42 -8.31
C SER A 25 -4.61 -20.32 -7.36
N ALA A 26 -3.38 -20.73 -7.73
CA ALA A 26 -2.50 -21.49 -6.87
C ALA A 26 -2.00 -20.65 -5.68
N MET A 27 -1.57 -19.42 -5.95
CA MET A 27 -1.12 -18.47 -4.93
C MET A 27 -2.24 -18.11 -3.95
N THR A 28 -3.47 -17.88 -4.41
CA THR A 28 -4.62 -17.61 -3.53
C THR A 28 -4.88 -18.76 -2.56
N ARG A 29 -4.79 -20.02 -3.03
CA ARG A 29 -4.95 -21.19 -2.14
C ARG A 29 -3.80 -21.29 -1.14
N ALA A 30 -2.57 -21.04 -1.57
CA ALA A 30 -1.39 -21.09 -0.70
C ALA A 30 -1.40 -19.99 0.35
N LEU A 31 -1.82 -18.77 -0.01
CA LEU A 31 -2.02 -17.65 0.88
C LEU A 31 -2.97 -18.01 2.01
N ARG A 32 -4.17 -18.52 1.70
CA ARG A 32 -5.14 -18.89 2.74
C ARG A 32 -4.60 -19.97 3.67
N ARG A 33 -3.94 -21.00 3.14
CA ARG A 33 -3.29 -22.04 3.95
C ARG A 33 -2.19 -21.47 4.85
N TRP A 34 -1.36 -20.56 4.34
CA TRP A 34 -0.28 -19.96 5.13
C TRP A 34 -0.82 -19.22 6.36
N PHE A 35 -1.90 -18.47 6.19
CA PHE A 35 -2.57 -17.78 7.30
C PHE A 35 -3.29 -18.75 8.25
N GLU A 36 -3.97 -19.77 7.71
CA GLU A 36 -4.60 -20.84 8.50
C GLU A 36 -3.56 -21.58 9.37
N ASP A 37 -2.41 -21.94 8.81
CA ASP A 37 -1.29 -22.58 9.50
C ASP A 37 -0.66 -21.64 10.56
N GLY A 38 -0.84 -20.32 10.43
CA GLY A 38 -0.36 -19.28 11.35
C GLY A 38 -1.37 -18.85 12.43
N ASP A 39 -2.49 -19.57 12.57
CA ASP A 39 -3.61 -19.28 13.47
C ASP A 39 -4.27 -17.90 13.21
N PHE A 40 -4.29 -17.44 11.96
CA PHE A 40 -5.05 -16.25 11.59
C PHE A 40 -6.49 -16.61 11.19
N LEU A 41 -7.41 -15.73 11.58
CA LEU A 41 -8.81 -15.79 11.15
C LEU A 41 -9.01 -15.00 9.85
N GLU A 42 -9.54 -15.63 8.80
CA GLU A 42 -10.02 -14.92 7.61
C GLU A 42 -11.29 -14.16 7.99
N VAL A 43 -11.30 -12.83 7.84
CA VAL A 43 -12.45 -11.96 8.13
C VAL A 43 -12.97 -11.30 6.87
N GLU A 44 -14.21 -10.81 6.93
CA GLU A 44 -14.82 -10.02 5.85
C GLU A 44 -15.29 -8.67 6.40
N THR A 45 -15.04 -7.61 5.65
CA THR A 45 -15.39 -6.23 6.01
C THR A 45 -16.25 -5.58 4.92
N PRO A 46 -17.15 -4.63 5.26
CA PRO A 46 -17.99 -3.98 4.26
C PRO A 46 -17.16 -3.12 3.30
N ALA A 47 -17.39 -3.25 1.99
CA ALA A 47 -16.77 -2.36 1.01
C ALA A 47 -17.42 -0.96 0.99
N LEU A 48 -18.70 -0.84 1.35
CA LEU A 48 -19.43 0.42 1.40
C LEU A 48 -19.25 1.08 2.76
N GLN A 49 -18.57 2.22 2.78
CA GLN A 49 -18.16 2.96 3.97
C GLN A 49 -18.58 4.42 3.90
N VAL A 50 -18.80 5.05 5.06
CA VAL A 50 -18.96 6.51 5.12
C VAL A 50 -17.62 7.19 4.82
N SER A 51 -16.56 6.70 5.45
CA SER A 51 -15.16 7.11 5.24
C SER A 51 -14.41 6.00 4.50
N PRO A 52 -13.85 6.25 3.31
CA PRO A 52 -13.27 5.19 2.47
C PRO A 52 -11.84 4.80 2.87
N GLY A 53 -11.27 5.47 3.87
CA GLY A 53 -9.83 5.68 4.03
C GLY A 53 -9.50 7.16 3.88
N LEU A 54 -8.40 7.62 4.49
CA LEU A 54 -8.12 9.06 4.64
C LEU A 54 -6.73 9.45 4.13
N GLU A 55 -6.15 8.66 3.23
CA GLU A 55 -4.94 9.05 2.52
C GLU A 55 -5.25 10.25 1.57
N PRO A 56 -4.50 11.37 1.63
CA PRO A 56 -4.81 12.60 0.89
C PRO A 56 -4.91 12.45 -0.63
N HIS A 57 -4.03 11.66 -1.25
CA HIS A 57 -3.87 11.53 -2.69
C HIS A 57 -4.76 10.43 -3.31
N LEU A 58 -5.31 9.51 -2.52
CA LEU A 58 -6.25 8.48 -2.98
C LEU A 58 -7.67 9.02 -3.13
N MET A 59 -8.29 8.77 -4.29
CA MET A 59 -9.70 9.09 -4.53
C MET A 59 -10.56 7.84 -4.39
N ALA A 60 -11.72 7.98 -3.77
CA ALA A 60 -12.69 6.89 -3.63
C ALA A 60 -13.80 7.00 -4.68
N PHE A 61 -14.38 5.86 -5.05
CA PHE A 61 -15.68 5.85 -5.73
C PHE A 61 -16.78 6.18 -4.72
N ALA A 62 -17.80 6.91 -5.15
CA ALA A 62 -18.98 7.21 -4.34
C ALA A 62 -20.26 6.61 -4.96
N THR A 63 -21.22 6.28 -4.11
CA THR A 63 -22.56 5.82 -4.48
C THR A 63 -23.57 6.27 -3.42
N GLU A 64 -24.85 5.99 -3.64
CA GLU A 64 -25.92 6.35 -2.72
C GLU A 64 -26.67 5.11 -2.23
N LEU A 65 -26.80 4.98 -0.91
CA LEU A 65 -27.77 4.07 -0.30
C LEU A 65 -29.14 4.77 -0.30
N VAL A 66 -30.07 4.21 -1.06
CA VAL A 66 -31.44 4.73 -1.18
C VAL A 66 -32.34 4.03 -0.14
N GLY A 67 -33.00 4.82 0.70
CA GLY A 67 -33.92 4.38 1.73
C GLY A 67 -35.35 4.15 1.24
N SER A 68 -36.28 4.09 2.18
CA SER A 68 -37.70 3.79 1.88
C SER A 68 -38.45 5.02 1.36
N HIS A 69 -38.04 6.23 1.72
CA HIS A 69 -38.54 7.46 1.11
C HIS A 69 -37.60 7.95 -0.01
N PRO A 70 -38.13 8.58 -1.08
CA PRO A 70 -37.32 9.08 -2.19
C PRO A 70 -36.19 10.06 -1.80
N ASP A 71 -36.38 10.76 -0.68
CA ASP A 71 -35.44 11.74 -0.12
C ASP A 71 -34.42 11.13 0.85
N ASP A 72 -34.59 9.85 1.24
CA ASP A 72 -33.67 9.13 2.10
C ASP A 72 -32.46 8.67 1.28
N ARG A 73 -31.44 9.51 1.17
CA ARG A 73 -30.18 9.17 0.47
C ARG A 73 -28.99 9.36 1.40
N LEU A 74 -28.18 8.31 1.53
CA LEU A 74 -26.91 8.37 2.23
C LEU A 74 -25.78 8.13 1.24
N THR A 75 -24.87 9.11 1.10
CA THR A 75 -23.66 8.92 0.31
C THR A 75 -22.72 7.95 1.03
N LEU A 76 -22.40 6.86 0.34
CA LEU A 76 -21.40 5.89 0.74
C LEU A 76 -20.27 5.90 -0.28
N ARG A 77 -19.11 5.40 0.13
CA ARG A 77 -17.92 5.29 -0.70
C ARG A 77 -17.43 3.85 -0.68
N LEU A 78 -16.84 3.42 -1.78
CA LEU A 78 -16.11 2.16 -1.80
C LEU A 78 -14.76 2.37 -1.08
N HIS A 79 -14.42 1.45 -0.18
CA HIS A 79 -13.18 1.52 0.58
C HIS A 79 -11.94 1.45 -0.33
N THR A 80 -10.92 2.25 -0.01
CA THR A 80 -9.60 2.17 -0.65
C THR A 80 -8.73 1.11 0.02
N SER A 81 -9.11 0.69 1.23
CA SER A 81 -8.54 -0.37 2.07
C SER A 81 -9.56 -0.77 3.17
N PRO A 82 -9.62 -2.06 3.59
CA PRO A 82 -10.44 -2.50 4.74
C PRO A 82 -9.89 -2.11 6.12
N GLU A 83 -8.74 -1.44 6.19
CA GLU A 83 -7.93 -1.18 7.39
C GLU A 83 -8.71 -0.69 8.60
N PHE A 84 -9.55 0.35 8.47
CA PHE A 84 -10.29 0.90 9.62
C PHE A 84 -11.24 -0.12 10.22
N THR A 85 -11.94 -0.90 9.39
CA THR A 85 -12.85 -1.93 9.88
C THR A 85 -12.07 -3.08 10.50
N MET A 86 -10.94 -3.48 9.90
CA MET A 86 -10.10 -4.54 10.47
C MET A 86 -9.51 -4.14 11.83
N LYS A 87 -9.08 -2.88 12.01
CA LYS A 87 -8.64 -2.37 13.32
C LYS A 87 -9.75 -2.38 14.36
N LYS A 88 -10.99 -2.06 13.99
CA LYS A 88 -12.17 -2.22 14.89
C LYS A 88 -12.36 -3.69 15.31
N LEU A 89 -12.09 -4.65 14.42
CA LEU A 89 -12.13 -6.08 14.76
C LEU A 89 -11.02 -6.50 15.74
N LEU A 90 -9.85 -5.87 15.70
CA LEU A 90 -8.81 -6.05 16.72
C LEU A 90 -9.30 -5.58 18.10
N VAL A 91 -9.91 -4.38 18.14
CA VAL A 91 -10.55 -3.84 19.36
C VAL A 91 -11.64 -4.77 19.87
N ALA A 92 -12.39 -5.42 18.96
CA ALA A 92 -13.41 -6.42 19.30
C ALA A 92 -12.82 -7.75 19.82
N GLY A 93 -11.50 -7.88 19.92
CA GLY A 93 -10.83 -9.02 20.55
C GLY A 93 -10.35 -10.11 19.59
N LEU A 94 -10.20 -9.82 18.30
CA LEU A 94 -9.65 -10.75 17.32
C LEU A 94 -8.14 -10.47 17.11
N PRO A 95 -7.22 -11.24 17.71
CA PRO A 95 -5.81 -10.84 17.79
C PRO A 95 -4.98 -11.10 16.53
N ARG A 96 -5.45 -11.97 15.63
CA ARG A 96 -4.76 -12.35 14.38
C ARG A 96 -5.80 -12.52 13.30
N ILE A 97 -5.87 -11.56 12.39
CA ILE A 97 -6.85 -11.54 11.30
C ILE A 97 -6.18 -11.26 9.98
N PHE A 98 -6.74 -11.81 8.91
CA PHE A 98 -6.38 -11.44 7.54
C PHE A 98 -7.62 -11.35 6.67
N GLN A 99 -7.52 -10.61 5.57
CA GLN A 99 -8.55 -10.54 4.56
C GLN A 99 -7.91 -10.39 3.18
N LEU A 100 -8.37 -11.19 2.22
CA LEU A 100 -8.09 -10.99 0.80
C LEU A 100 -9.27 -10.23 0.18
N ALA A 101 -9.17 -8.90 0.10
CA ALA A 101 -10.27 -8.02 -0.26
C ALA A 101 -10.15 -7.48 -1.69
N HIS A 102 -11.30 -7.26 -2.33
CA HIS A 102 -11.37 -6.26 -3.41
C HIS A 102 -11.36 -4.86 -2.79
N VAL A 103 -10.54 -3.98 -3.34
CA VAL A 103 -10.44 -2.56 -2.95
C VAL A 103 -10.56 -1.68 -4.20
N TYR A 104 -10.96 -0.43 -4.00
CA TYR A 104 -11.40 0.44 -5.09
C TYR A 104 -10.73 1.80 -4.99
N ARG A 105 -10.07 2.24 -6.06
CA ARG A 105 -9.39 3.53 -6.13
C ARG A 105 -9.76 4.24 -7.42
N ASN A 106 -10.40 5.39 -7.30
CA ASN A 106 -10.90 6.16 -8.42
C ASN A 106 -9.76 6.95 -9.07
N GLY A 107 -9.60 6.83 -10.39
CA GLY A 107 -8.53 7.50 -11.15
C GLY A 107 -7.22 6.72 -11.29
N GLU A 108 -7.01 5.63 -10.56
CA GLU A 108 -5.83 4.78 -10.73
C GLU A 108 -5.98 3.83 -11.94
N ARG A 109 -5.27 4.13 -13.04
CA ARG A 109 -5.13 3.23 -14.19
C ARG A 109 -3.74 3.32 -14.81
N SER A 110 -3.01 2.23 -14.80
CA SER A 110 -1.69 2.10 -15.44
C SER A 110 -1.38 0.60 -15.69
N PRO A 111 -0.23 0.23 -16.26
CA PRO A 111 0.13 -1.18 -16.40
C PRO A 111 0.15 -1.95 -15.07
N THR A 112 0.35 -1.30 -13.94
CA THR A 112 0.41 -1.92 -12.61
C THR A 112 -0.76 -1.53 -11.69
N HIS A 113 -1.74 -0.78 -12.21
CA HIS A 113 -2.86 -0.25 -11.43
C HIS A 113 -4.19 -0.45 -12.14
N SER A 114 -5.17 -0.96 -11.40
CA SER A 114 -6.56 -1.13 -11.83
C SER A 114 -7.46 -0.40 -10.83
N PRO A 115 -8.56 0.24 -11.27
CA PRO A 115 -9.47 0.94 -10.37
C PRO A 115 -10.18 0.01 -9.36
N GLU A 116 -10.22 -1.29 -9.66
CA GLU A 116 -10.59 -2.37 -8.74
C GLU A 116 -9.49 -3.43 -8.78
N PHE A 117 -8.96 -3.80 -7.62
CA PHE A 117 -7.87 -4.76 -7.49
C PHE A 117 -7.97 -5.54 -6.18
N THR A 118 -7.21 -6.63 -6.07
CA THR A 118 -7.15 -7.47 -4.89
C THR A 118 -5.97 -7.08 -3.99
N MET A 119 -6.28 -6.79 -2.73
CA MET A 119 -5.34 -6.48 -1.67
C MET A 119 -5.44 -7.54 -0.57
N LEU A 120 -4.29 -7.98 -0.06
CA LEU A 120 -4.20 -8.77 1.15
C LEU A 120 -3.88 -7.82 2.30
N GLU A 121 -4.69 -7.82 3.35
CA GLU A 121 -4.36 -7.17 4.61
C GLU A 121 -4.33 -8.16 5.76
N TRP A 122 -3.41 -7.98 6.70
CA TRP A 122 -3.39 -8.75 7.94
C TRP A 122 -2.85 -7.94 9.10
N TYR A 123 -3.28 -8.32 10.31
CA TYR A 123 -2.94 -7.65 11.55
C TYR A 123 -2.65 -8.65 12.66
N ARG A 124 -1.73 -8.28 13.55
CA ARG A 124 -1.29 -9.10 14.69
C ARG A 124 -1.18 -8.25 15.94
N VAL A 125 -1.94 -8.61 16.97
CA VAL A 125 -1.81 -8.05 18.32
C VAL A 125 -0.55 -8.60 19.00
N GLY A 126 0.19 -7.71 19.68
CA GLY A 126 1.43 -8.02 20.38
C GLY A 126 2.65 -8.23 19.47
N ALA A 127 2.54 -7.91 18.18
CA ALA A 127 3.63 -7.97 17.22
C ALA A 127 4.16 -6.56 16.91
N GLY A 128 5.46 -6.45 16.63
CA GLY A 128 6.08 -5.27 16.07
C GLY A 128 6.10 -5.30 14.54
N TYR A 129 6.34 -4.16 13.90
CA TYR A 129 6.42 -4.07 12.44
C TYR A 129 7.47 -5.01 11.83
N ARG A 130 8.55 -5.35 12.55
CA ARG A 130 9.57 -6.30 12.09
C ARG A 130 9.08 -7.75 12.02
N ASP A 131 8.13 -8.15 12.85
CA ASP A 131 7.54 -9.49 12.76
C ASP A 131 6.79 -9.69 11.43
N LEU A 132 6.25 -8.59 10.86
CA LEU A 132 5.59 -8.62 9.55
C LEU A 132 6.60 -8.80 8.40
N MET A 133 7.89 -8.48 8.60
CA MET A 133 8.92 -8.76 7.60
C MET A 133 9.14 -10.28 7.46
N ASP A 134 9.14 -11.00 8.58
CA ASP A 134 9.20 -12.47 8.57
C ASP A 134 7.96 -13.08 7.91
N ASP A 135 6.78 -12.51 8.17
CA ASP A 135 5.54 -12.88 7.47
C ASP A 135 5.67 -12.69 5.95
N CYS A 136 6.14 -11.52 5.49
CA CYS A 136 6.37 -11.23 4.07
C CYS A 136 7.31 -12.25 3.42
N ILE A 137 8.41 -12.60 4.08
CA ILE A 137 9.40 -13.57 3.60
C ILE A 137 8.76 -14.96 3.47
N GLY A 138 8.12 -15.44 4.54
CA GLY A 138 7.49 -16.76 4.58
C GLY A 138 6.36 -16.89 3.57
N LEU A 139 5.45 -15.91 3.55
CA LEU A 139 4.31 -15.86 2.65
C LEU A 139 4.77 -15.84 1.19
N THR A 140 5.64 -14.90 0.81
CA THR A 140 6.08 -14.75 -0.59
C THR A 140 6.76 -16.01 -1.10
N ARG A 141 7.59 -16.68 -0.28
CA ARG A 141 8.21 -17.97 -0.63
C ARG A 141 7.17 -19.07 -0.82
N ALA A 142 6.17 -19.18 0.06
CA ALA A 142 5.09 -20.16 -0.06
C ALA A 142 4.25 -19.95 -1.33
N LEU A 143 3.95 -18.69 -1.66
CA LEU A 143 3.19 -18.32 -2.87
C LEU A 143 3.98 -18.64 -4.14
N CYS A 144 5.27 -18.27 -4.19
CA CYS A 144 6.16 -18.59 -5.31
C CYS A 144 6.27 -20.11 -5.52
N ALA A 145 6.46 -20.88 -4.45
CA ALA A 145 6.51 -22.34 -4.51
C ALA A 145 5.20 -22.93 -5.06
N ALA A 146 4.04 -22.45 -4.60
CA ALA A 146 2.73 -22.89 -5.08
C ALA A 146 2.48 -22.57 -6.56
N ALA A 147 3.03 -21.45 -7.05
CA ALA A 147 2.99 -21.09 -8.46
C ALA A 147 4.03 -21.82 -9.33
N GLY A 148 4.97 -22.57 -8.73
CA GLY A 148 6.10 -23.17 -9.44
C GLY A 148 7.12 -22.15 -9.94
N VAL A 149 7.23 -21.00 -9.25
CA VAL A 149 8.07 -19.86 -9.62
C VAL A 149 9.31 -19.82 -8.74
N GLY A 150 10.49 -19.87 -9.35
CA GLY A 150 11.76 -19.75 -8.63
C GLY A 150 12.32 -18.33 -8.54
N MET A 151 11.75 -17.36 -9.26
CA MET A 151 12.30 -16.01 -9.38
C MET A 151 11.19 -15.05 -9.83
N LEU A 152 11.06 -13.91 -9.15
CA LEU A 152 10.14 -12.84 -9.51
C LEU A 152 10.73 -12.00 -10.65
N ARG A 153 9.88 -11.50 -11.55
CA ARG A 153 10.32 -10.79 -12.77
C ARG A 153 9.42 -9.63 -13.17
N ARG A 154 10.04 -8.61 -13.76
CA ARG A 154 9.38 -7.53 -14.49
C ARG A 154 10.21 -7.18 -15.71
N GLY A 155 9.83 -7.71 -16.86
CA GLY A 155 10.67 -7.63 -18.06
C GLY A 155 12.01 -8.30 -17.79
N ASP A 156 13.11 -7.54 -17.93
CA ASP A 156 14.47 -8.02 -17.67
C ASP A 156 14.90 -7.94 -16.20
N LEU A 157 14.13 -7.25 -15.36
CA LEU A 157 14.41 -7.14 -13.93
C LEU A 157 14.07 -8.45 -13.23
N THR A 158 14.93 -8.87 -12.32
CA THR A 158 14.80 -10.13 -11.57
C THR A 158 14.96 -9.91 -10.08
N CYS A 159 14.28 -10.73 -9.29
CA CYS A 159 14.32 -10.68 -7.83
C CYS A 159 14.14 -12.09 -7.26
N ASP A 160 15.15 -12.59 -6.53
CA ASP A 160 15.16 -13.93 -5.96
C ASP A 160 14.45 -13.94 -4.59
N PRO A 161 13.24 -14.52 -4.47
CA PRO A 161 12.53 -14.58 -3.19
C PRO A 161 13.22 -15.51 -2.17
N ALA A 162 14.11 -16.41 -2.61
CA ALA A 162 14.88 -17.30 -1.75
C ALA A 162 16.16 -16.68 -1.19
N ALA A 163 16.60 -15.53 -1.73
CA ALA A 163 17.76 -14.80 -1.22
C ALA A 163 17.53 -14.29 0.21
N THR A 164 18.59 -13.77 0.83
CA THR A 164 18.48 -12.92 2.02
C THR A 164 17.95 -11.54 1.60
N TRP A 165 16.78 -11.17 2.13
CA TRP A 165 16.13 -9.91 1.79
C TRP A 165 16.91 -8.75 2.39
N GLU A 166 16.97 -7.63 1.67
CA GLU A 166 17.65 -6.42 2.13
C GLU A 166 16.72 -5.66 3.09
N VAL A 167 17.30 -5.12 4.16
CA VAL A 167 16.66 -4.13 5.02
C VAL A 167 17.46 -2.84 4.86
N LEU A 168 16.79 -1.79 4.40
CA LEU A 168 17.38 -0.48 4.14
C LEU A 168 16.51 0.57 4.81
N THR A 169 17.07 1.46 5.62
CA THR A 169 16.30 2.60 6.14
C THR A 169 16.16 3.69 5.07
N VAL A 170 15.13 4.52 5.15
CA VAL A 170 14.96 5.68 4.24
C VAL A 170 16.18 6.59 4.32
N GLN A 171 16.70 6.84 5.51
CA GLN A 171 17.94 7.61 5.70
C GLN A 171 19.13 6.97 4.96
N GLU A 172 19.37 5.67 5.13
CA GLU A 172 20.46 4.97 4.45
C GLU A 172 20.27 4.97 2.92
N ALA A 173 19.03 4.88 2.43
CA ALA A 173 18.72 4.95 1.01
C ALA A 173 19.10 6.32 0.42
N PHE A 174 18.73 7.41 1.09
CA PHE A 174 19.13 8.77 0.70
C PHE A 174 20.64 8.96 0.73
N GLN A 175 21.32 8.49 1.79
CA GLN A 175 22.77 8.56 1.89
C GLN A 175 23.47 7.76 0.79
N ARG A 176 23.01 6.53 0.52
CA ARG A 176 23.64 5.60 -0.44
C ARG A 176 23.46 6.03 -1.89
N HIS A 177 22.26 6.45 -2.28
CA HIS A 177 21.91 6.67 -3.68
C HIS A 177 21.94 8.14 -4.12
N VAL A 178 21.85 9.05 -3.15
CA VAL A 178 21.75 10.48 -3.43
C VAL A 178 22.87 11.27 -2.74
N GLY A 179 23.36 10.80 -1.59
CA GLY A 179 24.40 11.49 -0.80
C GLY A 179 23.83 12.55 0.15
N ILE A 180 22.53 12.47 0.48
CA ILE A 180 21.85 13.41 1.36
C ILE A 180 21.65 12.78 2.75
N ASP A 181 21.94 13.56 3.79
CA ASP A 181 21.47 13.26 5.15
C ASP A 181 20.03 13.76 5.30
N LEU A 182 19.05 12.89 5.06
CA LEU A 182 17.65 13.28 5.01
C LEU A 182 17.15 13.80 6.36
N LEU A 183 17.46 13.11 7.45
CA LEU A 183 17.00 13.50 8.78
C LEU A 183 17.59 14.84 9.25
N ALA A 184 18.76 15.24 8.72
CA ALA A 184 19.30 16.58 8.98
C ALA A 184 18.45 17.71 8.36
N THR A 185 17.59 17.40 7.39
CA THR A 185 16.65 18.36 6.78
C THR A 185 15.35 18.52 7.57
N ALA A 186 15.21 17.79 8.69
CA ALA A 186 14.04 17.83 9.57
C ALA A 186 14.44 18.07 11.04
N PRO A 187 14.99 19.26 11.36
CA PRO A 187 15.39 19.58 12.74
C PRO A 187 14.20 19.56 13.72
N ASP A 188 13.00 19.90 13.24
CA ASP A 188 11.72 19.48 13.83
C ASP A 188 11.23 18.25 13.04
N PRO A 189 11.26 17.04 13.61
CA PRO A 189 10.90 15.83 12.88
C PRO A 189 9.42 15.80 12.42
N ALA A 190 8.54 16.53 13.11
CA ALA A 190 7.13 16.63 12.74
C ALA A 190 6.88 17.70 11.66
N ARG A 191 7.86 18.58 11.41
CA ARG A 191 7.76 19.71 10.48
C ARG A 191 9.08 19.86 9.72
N PRO A 192 9.33 18.97 8.74
CA PRO A 192 10.58 19.00 8.00
C PRO A 192 10.72 20.29 7.19
N ASP A 193 11.96 20.74 6.99
CA ASP A 193 12.26 22.04 6.39
C ASP A 193 12.63 21.87 4.91
N VAL A 194 11.71 22.26 4.03
CA VAL A 194 11.88 22.18 2.57
C VAL A 194 13.12 22.94 2.09
N ALA A 195 13.51 24.04 2.74
CA ALA A 195 14.67 24.82 2.33
C ALA A 195 15.97 24.04 2.58
N LEU A 196 16.05 23.27 3.67
CA LEU A 196 17.19 22.41 3.97
C LEU A 196 17.28 21.25 2.97
N LEU A 197 16.16 20.62 2.63
CA LEU A 197 16.15 19.55 1.62
C LEU A 197 16.50 20.08 0.23
N ALA A 198 15.96 21.23 -0.16
CA ALA A 198 16.29 21.88 -1.43
C ALA A 198 17.78 22.23 -1.51
N GLN A 199 18.37 22.75 -0.43
CA GLN A 199 19.81 23.04 -0.39
C GLN A 199 20.66 21.77 -0.56
N ALA A 200 20.29 20.68 0.12
CA ALA A 200 21.00 19.41 0.01
C ALA A 200 20.82 18.77 -1.39
N ALA A 201 19.62 18.88 -1.96
CA ALA A 201 19.28 18.40 -3.30
C ALA A 201 20.04 19.16 -4.40
N GLU A 202 20.18 20.47 -4.27
CA GLU A 202 20.92 21.31 -5.22
C GLU A 202 22.39 20.89 -5.29
N ALA A 203 23.01 20.54 -4.15
CA ALA A 203 24.39 20.07 -4.08
C ALA A 203 24.66 18.78 -4.87
N VAL A 204 23.59 18.03 -5.20
CA VAL A 204 23.64 16.76 -5.94
C VAL A 204 22.92 16.83 -7.29
N GLY A 205 22.62 18.06 -7.75
CA GLY A 205 22.07 18.36 -9.07
C GLY A 205 20.57 18.09 -9.21
N ILE A 206 19.80 18.17 -8.12
CA ILE A 206 18.34 18.04 -8.13
C ILE A 206 17.73 19.37 -7.72
N HIS A 207 16.93 19.95 -8.61
CA HIS A 207 16.33 21.27 -8.39
C HIS A 207 14.96 21.17 -7.71
N ALA A 208 14.72 22.06 -6.76
CA ALA A 208 13.39 22.34 -6.24
C ALA A 208 12.56 23.16 -7.25
N HIS A 209 11.24 23.01 -7.22
CA HIS A 209 10.29 23.84 -7.95
C HIS A 209 9.60 24.82 -7.01
N ASP A 210 9.16 25.95 -7.56
CA ASP A 210 8.40 26.94 -6.80
C ASP A 210 7.11 26.32 -6.26
N GLY A 211 6.95 26.35 -4.94
CA GLY A 211 5.78 25.81 -4.25
C GLY A 211 5.88 24.34 -3.84
N ASP A 212 6.99 23.65 -4.12
CA ASP A 212 7.23 22.31 -3.56
C ASP A 212 7.14 22.33 -2.04
N SER A 213 6.44 21.35 -1.47
CA SER A 213 6.60 20.98 -0.08
C SER A 213 7.86 20.14 0.12
N TRP A 214 8.25 19.90 1.39
CA TRP A 214 9.33 18.98 1.69
C TRP A 214 9.03 17.56 1.19
N GLU A 215 7.76 17.13 1.28
CA GLU A 215 7.32 15.81 0.84
C GLU A 215 7.33 15.67 -0.69
N ASP A 216 6.92 16.72 -1.43
CA ASP A 216 7.05 16.75 -2.91
C ASP A 216 8.53 16.60 -3.31
N LEU A 217 9.39 17.37 -2.61
CA LEU A 217 10.85 17.22 -2.49
C LEU A 217 11.30 15.75 -2.44
N PHE A 218 10.92 15.14 -1.33
CA PHE A 218 11.26 13.78 -0.95
C PHE A 218 10.81 12.75 -1.99
N PHE A 219 9.54 12.80 -2.42
CA PHE A 219 8.98 11.81 -3.36
C PHE A 219 9.62 11.92 -4.73
N ARG A 220 9.89 13.13 -5.23
CA ARG A 220 10.61 13.31 -6.50
C ARG A 220 12.01 12.70 -6.45
N ILE A 221 12.78 13.00 -5.39
CA ILE A 221 14.11 12.41 -5.21
C ILE A 221 14.01 10.88 -5.12
N SER A 222 13.06 10.37 -4.34
CA SER A 222 12.88 8.94 -4.12
C SER A 222 12.55 8.20 -5.41
N LEU A 223 11.56 8.67 -6.17
CA LEU A 223 11.13 8.08 -7.43
C LEU A 223 12.25 8.07 -8.48
N ASP A 224 12.98 9.17 -8.61
CA ASP A 224 13.98 9.32 -9.67
C ASP A 224 15.31 8.64 -9.35
N ARG A 225 15.70 8.59 -8.07
CA ARG A 225 17.09 8.26 -7.66
C ARG A 225 17.19 7.08 -6.70
N ILE A 226 16.12 6.67 -6.03
CA ILE A 226 16.16 5.60 -5.03
C ILE A 226 15.38 4.38 -5.50
N GLU A 227 14.10 4.53 -5.83
CA GLU A 227 13.21 3.43 -6.27
C GLU A 227 13.77 2.55 -7.39
N PRO A 228 14.51 3.08 -8.40
CA PRO A 228 15.12 2.25 -9.44
C PRO A 228 16.11 1.19 -8.91
N HIS A 229 16.59 1.33 -7.67
CA HIS A 229 17.52 0.41 -7.03
C HIS A 229 16.84 -0.59 -6.08
N LEU A 230 15.58 -0.37 -5.72
CA LEU A 230 14.88 -1.17 -4.71
C LEU A 230 14.35 -2.49 -5.30
N GLY A 231 14.59 -3.60 -4.59
CA GLY A 231 14.11 -4.90 -5.02
C GLY A 231 14.86 -5.50 -6.22
N MET A 232 16.11 -5.07 -6.46
CA MET A 232 16.96 -5.56 -7.55
C MET A 232 17.75 -6.80 -7.11
N GLY A 233 17.53 -7.94 -7.76
CA GLY A 233 18.18 -9.22 -7.47
C GLY A 233 17.66 -9.93 -6.23
N ARG A 234 17.17 -9.19 -5.23
CA ARG A 234 16.51 -9.68 -4.00
C ARG A 234 15.44 -8.67 -3.57
N PRO A 235 14.44 -9.07 -2.76
CA PRO A 235 13.48 -8.12 -2.22
C PRO A 235 14.15 -7.17 -1.23
N THR A 236 13.65 -5.94 -1.17
CA THR A 236 14.14 -4.89 -0.27
C THR A 236 13.00 -4.35 0.57
N PHE A 237 13.16 -4.36 1.89
CA PHE A 237 12.36 -3.58 2.81
C PHE A 237 12.96 -2.19 2.93
N LEU A 238 12.22 -1.15 2.55
CA LEU A 238 12.55 0.25 2.85
C LEU A 238 11.85 0.63 4.16
N THR A 239 12.60 0.99 5.18
CA THR A 239 12.13 1.07 6.59
C THR A 239 12.38 2.44 7.22
N ASP A 240 11.77 2.68 8.37
CA ASP A 240 12.06 3.83 9.23
C ASP A 240 11.83 5.17 8.51
N TYR A 241 10.61 5.36 7.98
CA TYR A 241 10.20 6.61 7.33
C TYR A 241 10.24 7.76 8.34
N PRO A 242 10.61 8.99 7.93
CA PRO A 242 10.46 10.20 8.75
C PRO A 242 9.07 10.29 9.38
N VAL A 243 9.00 10.74 10.64
CA VAL A 243 7.74 10.73 11.41
C VAL A 243 6.66 11.66 10.83
N SER A 244 7.04 12.68 10.06
CA SER A 244 6.10 13.49 9.28
C SER A 244 5.32 12.65 8.25
N MET A 245 5.93 11.58 7.74
CA MET A 245 5.34 10.61 6.81
C MET A 245 4.94 9.29 7.52
N ALA A 246 4.62 9.37 8.81
CA ALA A 246 4.23 8.18 9.58
C ALA A 246 2.90 7.56 9.11
N ALA A 247 2.05 8.30 8.39
CA ALA A 247 0.71 7.87 8.04
C ALA A 247 -0.04 7.35 9.28
N LEU A 248 -0.38 6.05 9.31
CA LEU A 248 -1.07 5.37 10.41
C LEU A 248 -0.13 4.67 11.40
N SER A 249 1.17 4.84 11.21
CA SER A 249 2.21 4.26 12.07
C SER A 249 2.51 5.10 13.31
N ARG A 250 2.87 4.42 14.40
CA ARG A 250 3.42 5.06 15.60
C ARG A 250 4.88 5.52 15.39
N PRO A 251 5.32 6.57 16.09
CA PRO A 251 6.75 6.90 16.18
C PRO A 251 7.55 5.71 16.73
N LYS A 252 8.77 5.54 16.24
CA LYS A 252 9.66 4.47 16.68
C LYS A 252 10.16 4.75 18.12
N PRO A 253 10.00 3.81 19.07
CA PRO A 253 10.38 4.04 20.47
C PRO A 253 11.85 4.41 20.66
N GLU A 254 12.76 3.84 19.86
CA GLU A 254 14.20 4.08 19.99
C GLU A 254 14.67 5.38 19.30
N ASP A 255 13.92 5.88 18.32
CA ASP A 255 14.23 7.12 17.59
C ASP A 255 12.94 7.79 17.10
N GLY A 256 12.42 8.73 17.89
CA GLY A 256 11.16 9.44 17.59
C GLY A 256 11.20 10.32 16.33
N ARG A 257 12.32 10.40 15.62
CA ARG A 257 12.41 11.09 14.32
C ARG A 257 11.81 10.28 13.18
N VAL A 258 11.69 8.97 13.37
CA VAL A 258 11.16 8.01 12.38
C VAL A 258 9.96 7.26 12.94
N ALA A 259 9.18 6.64 12.05
CA ALA A 259 8.03 5.81 12.37
C ALA A 259 8.33 4.33 12.17
N GLU A 260 7.59 3.47 12.85
CA GLU A 260 7.59 2.02 12.60
C GLU A 260 6.84 1.71 11.31
N ARG A 261 7.42 2.11 10.17
CA ARG A 261 6.85 1.91 8.84
C ARG A 261 7.86 1.19 7.96
N PHE A 262 7.38 0.26 7.13
CA PHE A 262 8.16 -0.22 6.00
C PHE A 262 7.33 -0.40 4.74
N GLU A 263 7.99 -0.27 3.60
CA GLU A 263 7.49 -0.69 2.31
C GLU A 263 8.34 -1.84 1.77
N LEU A 264 7.70 -2.79 1.07
CA LEU A 264 8.37 -3.92 0.46
C LEU A 264 8.47 -3.71 -1.05
N TYR A 265 9.68 -3.82 -1.61
CA TYR A 265 9.93 -3.72 -3.04
C TYR A 265 10.47 -5.02 -3.64
N ALA A 266 10.00 -5.35 -4.84
CA ALA A 266 10.59 -6.39 -5.69
C ALA A 266 10.52 -5.96 -7.16
N CYS A 267 11.63 -6.14 -7.90
CA CYS A 267 11.74 -5.70 -9.29
C CYS A 267 11.35 -4.23 -9.51
N GLY A 268 11.66 -3.35 -8.54
CA GLY A 268 11.33 -1.92 -8.61
C GLY A 268 9.83 -1.64 -8.57
N VAL A 269 9.06 -2.53 -7.94
CA VAL A 269 7.63 -2.38 -7.71
C VAL A 269 7.39 -2.50 -6.21
N GLU A 270 6.73 -1.51 -5.63
CA GLU A 270 6.19 -1.57 -4.27
C GLU A 270 5.08 -2.64 -4.21
N LEU A 271 5.27 -3.61 -3.32
CA LEU A 271 4.37 -4.73 -3.10
C LEU A 271 3.54 -4.58 -1.83
N ALA A 272 4.05 -3.93 -0.79
CA ALA A 272 3.37 -3.81 0.48
C ALA A 272 3.79 -2.57 1.26
N ASN A 273 2.90 -2.11 2.14
CA ASN A 273 3.15 -1.03 3.10
C ASN A 273 2.63 -1.47 4.48
N ALA A 274 3.45 -1.30 5.51
CA ALA A 274 3.29 -1.91 6.82
C ALA A 274 3.58 -0.94 7.95
N PHE A 275 2.87 -1.11 9.07
CA PHE A 275 2.90 -0.21 10.21
C PHE A 275 2.99 -0.98 11.54
N GLY A 276 3.83 -0.50 12.45
CA GLY A 276 3.55 -0.58 13.87
C GLY A 276 2.42 0.40 14.15
N GLU A 277 1.24 -0.10 14.51
CA GLU A 277 0.01 0.69 14.46
C GLU A 277 0.00 1.82 15.49
N LEU A 278 -0.51 2.99 15.07
CA LEU A 278 -0.85 4.08 15.98
C LEU A 278 -2.12 3.75 16.74
N THR A 279 -2.02 3.66 18.06
CA THR A 279 -3.15 3.35 18.96
C THR A 279 -3.74 4.60 19.63
N ASP A 280 -3.05 5.75 19.57
CA ASP A 280 -3.50 7.01 20.17
C ASP A 280 -4.57 7.69 19.31
N ALA A 281 -5.81 7.72 19.81
CA ALA A 281 -6.97 8.29 19.12
C ALA A 281 -6.85 9.81 18.88
N ALA A 282 -6.22 10.55 19.79
CA ALA A 282 -6.10 12.01 19.66
C ALA A 282 -5.07 12.38 18.58
N VAL A 283 -3.93 11.69 18.56
CA VAL A 283 -2.93 11.83 17.49
C VAL A 283 -3.52 11.41 16.14
N GLN A 284 -4.24 10.28 16.11
CA GLN A 284 -4.86 9.79 14.88
C GLN A 284 -5.89 10.79 14.32
N LYS A 285 -6.73 11.35 15.19
CA LYS A 285 -7.70 12.39 14.82
C LYS A 285 -7.02 13.62 14.24
N ALA A 286 -5.97 14.12 14.88
CA ALA A 286 -5.25 15.30 14.41
C ALA A 286 -4.61 15.07 13.02
N ARG A 287 -4.06 13.87 12.77
CA ARG A 287 -3.54 13.48 11.45
C ARG A 287 -4.64 13.44 10.40
N PHE A 288 -5.77 12.82 10.70
CA PHE A 288 -6.92 12.79 9.79
C PHE A 288 -7.48 14.17 9.46
N GLU A 289 -7.52 15.09 10.43
CA GLU A 289 -7.94 16.46 10.19
C GLU A 289 -6.98 17.17 9.23
N ALA A 290 -5.66 17.03 9.45
CA ALA A 290 -4.63 17.59 8.57
C ALA A 290 -4.65 16.99 7.16
N ASP A 291 -4.75 15.67 7.03
CA ASP A 291 -4.81 14.97 5.74
C ASP A 291 -6.03 15.38 4.93
N MET A 292 -7.18 15.57 5.59
CA MET A 292 -8.40 16.02 4.95
C MET A 292 -8.38 17.52 4.63
N ASP A 293 -7.66 18.35 5.39
CA ASP A 293 -7.42 19.76 5.05
C ASP A 293 -6.52 19.84 3.80
N LEU A 294 -5.47 19.02 3.74
CA LEU A 294 -4.59 18.91 2.58
C LEU A 294 -5.36 18.44 1.34
N LYS A 295 -6.18 17.38 1.47
CA LYS A 295 -7.02 16.88 0.37
C LYS A 295 -7.97 17.95 -0.16
N GLN A 296 -8.59 18.72 0.73
CA GLN A 296 -9.50 19.81 0.36
C GLN A 296 -8.76 20.92 -0.40
N ALA A 297 -7.53 21.24 0.01
CA ALA A 297 -6.70 22.25 -0.64
C ALA A 297 -6.22 21.80 -2.02
N LEU A 298 -5.80 20.54 -2.17
CA LEU A 298 -5.24 19.99 -3.41
C LEU A 298 -6.32 19.65 -4.45
N TYR A 299 -7.44 19.06 -4.02
CA TYR A 299 -8.41 18.41 -4.91
C TYR A 299 -9.82 18.98 -4.82
N GLY A 300 -10.07 19.92 -3.90
CA GLY A 300 -11.41 20.46 -3.68
C GLY A 300 -12.38 19.47 -3.00
N GLU A 301 -11.88 18.34 -2.49
CA GLU A 301 -12.68 17.28 -1.87
C GLU A 301 -12.24 17.01 -0.43
N ARG A 302 -13.19 16.71 0.45
CA ARG A 302 -12.94 16.27 1.82
C ARG A 302 -13.77 15.04 2.15
N TYR A 303 -13.15 13.99 2.68
CA TYR A 303 -13.87 12.82 3.20
C TYR A 303 -14.28 13.02 4.66
N PRO A 304 -15.39 12.42 5.09
CA PRO A 304 -15.76 12.40 6.50
C PRO A 304 -14.75 11.56 7.27
N ILE A 305 -14.35 12.04 8.46
CA ILE A 305 -13.57 11.25 9.41
C ILE A 305 -14.48 10.21 10.05
N ASP A 306 -14.01 8.97 10.15
CA ASP A 306 -14.77 7.88 10.80
C ASP A 306 -14.76 8.04 12.33
N ALA A 307 -15.83 8.64 12.86
CA ALA A 307 -16.00 8.84 14.30
C ALA A 307 -16.10 7.51 15.08
N ASP A 308 -16.61 6.45 14.46
CA ASP A 308 -16.71 5.12 15.07
C ASP A 308 -15.32 4.45 15.14
N PHE A 309 -14.46 4.67 14.15
CA PHE A 309 -13.05 4.25 14.21
C PHE A 309 -12.29 4.99 15.32
N LEU A 310 -12.46 6.31 15.43
CA LEU A 310 -11.84 7.07 16.52
C LEU A 310 -12.34 6.61 17.90
N ALA A 311 -13.62 6.29 18.03
CA ALA A 311 -14.18 5.71 19.26
C ALA A 311 -13.60 4.33 19.58
N ALA A 312 -13.35 3.49 18.57
CA ALA A 312 -12.70 2.20 18.76
C ALA A 312 -11.24 2.33 19.21
N LEU A 313 -10.49 3.31 18.67
CA LEU A 313 -9.15 3.62 19.14
C LEU A 313 -9.16 4.08 20.61
N ASP A 314 -10.08 4.97 20.97
CA ASP A 314 -10.23 5.51 22.33
C ASP A 314 -10.66 4.43 23.34
N PHE A 315 -11.47 3.46 22.90
CA PHE A 315 -11.79 2.27 23.71
C PHE A 315 -10.53 1.45 24.02
N GLY A 316 -9.59 1.40 23.09
CA GLY A 316 -8.28 0.78 23.26
C GLY A 316 -7.96 -0.20 22.14
N LEU A 317 -7.34 0.30 21.07
CA LEU A 317 -6.64 -0.56 20.12
C LEU A 317 -5.42 -1.17 20.82
N PRO A 318 -5.34 -2.50 20.97
CA PRO A 318 -4.17 -3.12 21.57
C PRO A 318 -2.92 -2.86 20.72
N ASP A 319 -1.74 -2.88 21.35
CA ASP A 319 -0.47 -2.79 20.63
C ASP A 319 -0.40 -3.88 19.56
N CYS A 320 -0.19 -3.47 18.32
CA CYS A 320 -0.27 -4.34 17.16
C CYS A 320 0.55 -3.81 15.99
N ALA A 321 0.69 -4.66 14.97
CA ALA A 321 1.24 -4.30 13.68
C ALA A 321 0.30 -4.80 12.58
N GLY A 322 0.21 -4.03 11.50
CA GLY A 322 -0.62 -4.30 10.33
C GLY A 322 0.12 -4.04 9.03
N ILE A 323 -0.36 -4.65 7.95
CA ILE A 323 0.24 -4.51 6.63
C ILE A 323 -0.79 -4.77 5.53
N ALA A 324 -0.65 -4.01 4.45
CA ALA A 324 -1.34 -4.19 3.20
C ALA A 324 -0.37 -4.61 2.10
N LEU A 325 -0.69 -5.68 1.37
CA LEU A 325 0.07 -6.22 0.25
C LEU A 325 -0.79 -6.24 -1.01
N GLY A 326 -0.28 -5.63 -2.09
CA GLY A 326 -0.87 -5.67 -3.42
C GLY A 326 -0.76 -7.06 -4.05
N PHE A 327 -1.74 -7.93 -3.79
CA PHE A 327 -1.72 -9.33 -4.24
C PHE A 327 -1.58 -9.44 -5.76
N ASP A 328 -2.27 -8.58 -6.50
CA ASP A 328 -2.18 -8.55 -7.96
C ASP A 328 -0.77 -8.25 -8.46
N ARG A 329 -0.07 -7.28 -7.84
CA ARG A 329 1.32 -6.95 -8.21
C ARG A 329 2.26 -8.12 -7.94
N LEU A 330 2.08 -8.83 -6.83
CA LEU A 330 2.87 -10.04 -6.55
C LEU A 330 2.62 -11.14 -7.59
N VAL A 331 1.36 -11.36 -8.00
CA VAL A 331 1.05 -12.30 -9.08
C VAL A 331 1.68 -11.86 -10.39
N MET A 332 1.63 -10.56 -10.73
CA MET A 332 2.28 -10.03 -11.93
C MET A 332 3.78 -10.36 -11.95
N LEU A 333 4.47 -10.14 -10.84
CA LEU A 333 5.90 -10.43 -10.73
C LEU A 333 6.19 -11.93 -10.81
N ALA A 334 5.34 -12.76 -10.20
CA ALA A 334 5.48 -14.21 -10.25
C ALA A 334 5.31 -14.76 -11.67
N THR A 335 4.47 -14.12 -12.48
CA THR A 335 4.16 -14.57 -13.85
C THR A 335 4.85 -13.76 -14.95
N ASN A 336 5.68 -12.77 -14.58
CA ASN A 336 6.26 -11.78 -15.50
C ASN A 336 5.21 -11.10 -16.40
N ALA A 337 4.04 -10.79 -15.84
CA ALA A 337 2.97 -10.14 -16.57
C ALA A 337 3.33 -8.67 -16.86
N ALA A 338 3.12 -8.22 -18.09
CA ALA A 338 3.43 -6.86 -18.49
C ALA A 338 2.35 -5.85 -18.04
N SER A 339 1.14 -6.35 -17.74
CA SER A 339 -0.01 -5.56 -17.31
C SER A 339 -0.81 -6.32 -16.25
N ILE A 340 -1.39 -5.59 -15.29
CA ILE A 340 -2.31 -6.12 -14.28
C ILE A 340 -3.51 -6.82 -14.92
N ASP A 341 -3.96 -6.34 -16.09
CA ASP A 341 -5.06 -6.97 -16.84
C ASP A 341 -4.72 -8.41 -17.26
N GLU A 342 -3.45 -8.82 -17.26
CA GLU A 342 -3.03 -10.19 -17.58
C GLU A 342 -3.19 -11.17 -16.41
N VAL A 343 -3.37 -10.65 -15.19
CA VAL A 343 -3.52 -11.45 -13.97
C VAL A 343 -4.90 -11.30 -13.32
N LEU A 344 -5.79 -10.49 -13.93
CA LEU A 344 -7.20 -10.36 -13.55
C LEU A 344 -8.08 -11.26 -14.43
N TRP A 345 -8.99 -12.01 -13.80
CA TRP A 345 -9.96 -12.86 -14.50
C TRP A 345 -10.84 -12.05 -15.45
N ALA A 346 -11.37 -10.93 -14.94
CA ALA A 346 -12.15 -9.95 -15.68
C ALA A 346 -11.65 -8.54 -15.30
N PRO A 347 -10.89 -7.85 -16.18
CA PRO A 347 -10.42 -6.51 -15.91
C PRO A 347 -11.53 -5.47 -16.08
N VAL A 348 -11.42 -4.35 -15.36
CA VAL A 348 -12.28 -3.18 -15.58
C VAL A 348 -11.93 -2.55 -16.93
N MET A 349 -12.85 -2.65 -17.89
CA MET A 349 -12.67 -2.04 -19.22
C MET A 349 -13.22 -0.62 -19.20
N LEU A 350 -12.34 0.36 -19.44
CA LEU A 350 -12.77 1.72 -19.74
C LEU A 350 -13.05 1.83 -21.25
N PRO A 351 -14.08 2.58 -21.67
CA PRO A 351 -14.29 2.85 -23.09
C PRO A 351 -13.02 3.47 -23.69
N VAL A 352 -12.62 3.03 -24.88
CA VAL A 352 -11.62 3.75 -25.66
C VAL A 352 -12.24 5.11 -25.99
N GLN A 353 -11.67 6.21 -25.48
CA GLN A 353 -12.02 7.53 -25.97
C GLN A 353 -11.66 7.56 -27.47
N GLY A 354 -12.69 7.70 -28.31
CA GLY A 354 -12.59 7.64 -29.77
C GLY A 354 -11.85 8.82 -30.39
#